data_AF-A0A3D0D1D4-F1
#
_entry.id   AF-A0A3D0D1D4-F1
#
_cell.length_a   1.000
_cell.length_b   1.000
_cell.length_c   1.000
_cell.angle_alpha   90.00
_cell.angle_beta   90.00
_cell.angle_gamma   90.00
#
_symmetry.space_group_name_H-M   'P 1'
#
loop_
_entity.id
_entity.type
_entity.pdbx_description
1 polymer ?
#
loop_
_entity_poly.entity_id
_entity_poly.type
_entity_poly.pdbx_seq_one_letter_code
_entity_poly.pdbx_strand_id
1 'polypeptide(L)'
;MSLNVKTVRAIAYQLATRVRLLQRLDGITFKEQLAGRRVVISTDGGRVRIRRRPQRKTANGRHHYGTDWREPKLVIIYVVDERGTLDHAFTPIIDGTLGDADAIFAWIAYYLRQLIRGGWVVGYQSGKQHLLPGGEVAWEDDRILYVWSMRASTKS
;
A
#
# COMPACT_ATOMS: atom_id res chain seq x y z
N MET A 1 -9.86 29.10 18.91
CA MET A 1 -8.55 28.56 19.33
C MET A 1 -7.78 28.16 18.07
N SER A 2 -6.67 28.85 17.74
CA SER A 2 -5.92 28.62 16.50
C SER A 2 -4.75 27.65 16.76
N LEU A 3 -4.70 26.55 16.01
CA LEU A 3 -3.60 25.59 16.07
C LEU A 3 -2.37 26.12 15.32
N ASN A 4 -1.21 26.21 15.99
CA ASN A 4 0.03 26.64 15.37
C ASN A 4 0.52 25.59 14.34
N VAL A 5 1.02 26.05 13.19
CA VAL A 5 1.63 25.22 12.15
C VAL A 5 2.71 24.26 12.68
N LYS A 6 3.50 24.67 13.68
CA LYS A 6 4.50 23.81 14.30
C LYS A 6 3.87 22.63 15.04
N THR A 7 2.73 22.86 15.69
CA THR A 7 1.97 21.84 16.41
C THR A 7 1.34 20.86 15.44
N VAL A 8 0.69 21.34 14.37
CA VAL A 8 0.12 20.49 13.32
C VAL A 8 1.19 19.59 12.71
N ARG A 9 2.35 20.16 12.36
CA ARG A 9 3.49 19.41 11.82
C ARG A 9 4.01 18.35 12.79
N ALA A 10 4.14 18.68 14.07
CA ALA A 10 4.62 17.74 15.07
C ALA A 10 3.67 16.55 15.22
N ILE A 11 2.35 16.80 15.29
CA ILE A 11 1.32 15.76 15.37
C ILE A 11 1.37 14.88 14.11
N ALA A 12 1.42 15.49 12.92
CA ALA A 12 1.49 14.75 11.66
C ALA A 12 2.71 13.81 11.60
N TYR A 13 3.89 14.27 12.01
CA TYR A 13 5.07 13.42 12.05
C TYR A 13 4.96 12.30 13.09
N GLN A 14 4.45 12.60 14.29
CA GLN A 14 4.26 11.58 15.32
C GLN A 14 3.29 10.48 14.89
N LEU A 15 2.17 10.87 14.27
CA LEU A 15 1.21 9.92 13.69
C LEU A 15 1.85 9.09 12.59
N ALA A 16 2.56 9.71 11.66
CA ALA A 16 3.27 9.00 10.59
C ALA A 16 4.28 7.99 11.15
N THR A 17 5.09 8.36 12.16
CA THR A 17 6.02 7.44 12.81
C THR A 17 5.31 6.25 13.45
N ARG A 18 4.20 6.48 14.16
CA ARG A 18 3.41 5.40 14.79
C ARG A 18 2.82 4.47 13.74
N VAL A 19 2.21 5.00 12.69
CA VAL A 19 1.65 4.19 11.59
C VAL A 19 2.74 3.36 10.92
N ARG A 20 3.92 3.92 10.63
CA ARG A 20 5.03 3.15 10.05
C ARG A 20 5.57 2.07 10.97
N LEU A 21 5.59 2.30 12.28
CA LEU A 21 5.94 1.27 13.25
C LEU A 21 4.91 0.14 13.25
N LEU A 22 3.63 0.47 13.34
CA LEU A 22 2.55 -0.53 13.30
C LEU A 22 2.55 -1.31 11.99
N GLN A 23 2.80 -0.66 10.86
CA GLN A 23 2.91 -1.32 9.56
C GLN A 23 4.02 -2.37 9.53
N ARG A 24 5.20 -2.05 10.08
CA ARG A 24 6.33 -2.99 10.16
C ARG A 24 6.08 -4.16 11.10
N LEU A 25 5.24 -3.96 12.11
CA LEU A 25 4.87 -4.97 13.10
C LEU A 25 3.59 -5.72 12.71
N ASP A 26 3.05 -5.50 11.51
CA ASP A 26 1.74 -6.05 11.09
C ASP A 26 0.58 -5.72 12.05
N GLY A 27 0.69 -4.62 12.79
CA GLY A 27 -0.25 -4.23 13.84
C GLY A 27 -1.36 -3.30 13.39
N ILE A 28 -1.51 -3.01 12.08
CA ILE A 28 -2.60 -2.16 11.58
C ILE A 28 -3.82 -3.02 11.27
N THR A 29 -4.90 -2.81 12.01
CA THR A 29 -6.21 -3.40 11.71
C THR A 29 -7.04 -2.45 10.85
N PHE A 30 -7.26 -2.80 9.59
CA PHE A 30 -8.22 -2.10 8.71
C PHE A 30 -9.65 -2.55 9.04
N LYS A 31 -10.65 -1.67 8.94
CA LYS A 31 -12.06 -2.10 9.05
C LYS A 31 -12.59 -2.58 7.70
N GLU A 32 -12.01 -2.04 6.66
CA GLU A 32 -12.25 -2.32 5.26
C GLU A 32 -11.84 -3.74 4.88
N GLN A 33 -12.51 -4.28 3.85
CA GLN A 33 -12.28 -5.61 3.29
C GLN A 33 -12.47 -5.54 1.77
N LEU A 34 -11.64 -6.27 1.02
CA LEU A 34 -11.67 -6.28 -0.45
C LEU A 34 -12.24 -7.58 -1.04
N ALA A 35 -12.42 -8.64 -0.24
CA ALA A 35 -12.96 -9.92 -0.71
C ALA A 35 -14.32 -9.73 -1.39
N GLY A 36 -14.46 -10.31 -2.58
CA GLY A 36 -15.67 -10.26 -3.39
C GLY A 36 -15.96 -8.88 -4.03
N ARG A 37 -15.08 -7.89 -3.88
CA ARG A 37 -15.27 -6.55 -4.44
C ARG A 37 -14.46 -6.36 -5.71
N ARG A 38 -14.91 -5.45 -6.58
CA ARG A 38 -14.14 -5.00 -7.73
C ARG A 38 -13.19 -3.88 -7.30
N VAL A 39 -11.90 -4.19 -7.26
CA VAL A 39 -10.87 -3.31 -6.71
C VAL A 39 -10.10 -2.67 -7.85
N VAL A 40 -9.83 -1.37 -7.72
CA VAL A 40 -8.85 -0.67 -8.54
C VAL A 40 -7.65 -0.33 -7.69
N ILE A 41 -6.47 -0.69 -8.18
CA ILE A 41 -5.18 -0.31 -7.61
C ILE A 41 -4.50 0.57 -8.66
N SER A 42 -4.25 1.82 -8.29
CA SER A 42 -3.57 2.78 -9.15
C SER A 42 -2.27 3.21 -8.49
N THR A 43 -1.23 3.36 -9.29
CA THR A 43 0.03 3.95 -8.87
C THR A 43 0.32 5.19 -9.70
N ASP A 44 0.85 6.21 -9.05
CA ASP A 44 1.27 7.45 -9.71
C ASP A 44 2.69 7.83 -9.28
N GLY A 45 3.36 8.61 -10.14
CA GLY A 45 4.68 9.16 -9.93
C GLY A 45 4.64 10.68 -9.97
N GLY A 46 5.52 11.33 -9.22
CA GLY A 46 5.60 12.80 -9.22
C GLY A 46 7.01 13.32 -9.25
N ARG A 47 7.15 14.61 -8.94
CA ARG A 47 8.46 15.22 -8.65
C ARG A 47 8.34 16.08 -7.40
N VAL A 48 9.11 15.74 -6.37
CA VAL A 48 9.22 16.52 -5.15
C VAL A 48 10.66 16.93 -4.90
N ARG A 49 10.87 18.18 -4.49
CA ARG A 49 12.18 18.69 -4.12
C ARG A 49 12.37 18.58 -2.61
N ILE A 50 13.31 17.74 -2.17
CA ILE A 50 13.51 17.47 -0.75
C ILE A 50 14.66 18.31 -0.23
N ARG A 51 14.37 19.12 0.79
CA ARG A 51 15.40 19.87 1.50
C ARG A 51 16.00 19.02 2.62
N ARG A 52 17.26 18.60 2.45
CA ARG A 52 18.03 17.93 3.50
C ARG A 52 18.88 18.95 4.26
N ARG A 53 18.76 18.97 5.59
CA ARG A 53 19.62 19.83 6.42
C ARG A 53 21.05 19.29 6.38
N PRO A 54 22.07 20.12 6.09
CA PRO A 54 23.45 19.68 6.18
C PRO A 54 23.85 19.49 7.64
N GLN A 55 24.71 18.52 7.91
CA GLN A 55 25.31 18.34 9.23
C GLN A 55 26.39 19.39 9.52
N ARG A 56 27.02 19.98 8.50
CA ARG A 56 28.13 20.94 8.63
C ARG A 56 27.77 22.34 8.11
N LYS A 57 28.28 23.38 8.79
CA LYS A 57 28.23 24.78 8.32
C LYS A 57 29.37 25.06 7.34
N THR A 58 29.15 25.94 6.38
CA THR A 58 30.20 26.46 5.50
C THR A 58 31.21 27.30 6.30
N ALA A 59 32.37 27.59 5.71
CA ALA A 59 33.38 28.46 6.31
C ALA A 59 32.81 29.82 6.76
N ASN A 60 31.77 30.31 6.07
CA ASN A 60 31.11 31.57 6.36
C ASN A 60 29.91 31.41 7.32
N GLY A 61 29.82 30.29 8.05
CA GLY A 61 28.81 30.02 9.08
C GLY A 61 27.40 29.68 8.55
N ARG A 62 27.22 29.52 7.23
CA ARG A 62 25.90 29.26 6.62
C ARG A 62 25.63 27.76 6.47
N HIS A 63 24.37 27.35 6.46
CA HIS A 63 23.97 25.98 6.10
C HIS A 63 23.68 25.89 4.60
N HIS A 64 24.43 25.07 3.86
CA HIS A 64 24.10 24.72 2.48
C HIS A 64 23.16 23.52 2.44
N TYR A 65 21.92 23.70 1.99
CA TYR A 65 20.95 22.60 1.93
C TYR A 65 21.10 21.79 0.64
N GLY A 66 21.08 20.47 0.75
CA GLY A 66 20.83 19.61 -0.41
C GLY A 66 19.36 19.73 -0.83
N THR A 67 19.11 19.86 -2.13
CA THR A 67 17.76 20.09 -2.67
C THR A 67 17.46 19.16 -3.83
N ASP A 68 17.60 17.86 -3.60
CA ASP A 68 17.47 16.83 -4.63
C ASP A 68 16.02 16.71 -5.09
N TRP A 69 15.83 16.64 -6.40
CA TRP A 69 14.57 16.17 -6.97
C TRP A 69 14.48 14.67 -6.77
N ARG A 70 13.36 14.21 -6.21
CA ARG A 70 13.04 12.80 -6.07
C ARG A 70 11.64 12.54 -6.58
N GLU A 71 11.42 11.34 -7.06
CA GLU A 71 10.11 10.86 -7.43
C GLU A 71 9.41 10.28 -6.19
N PRO A 72 8.29 10.87 -5.73
CA PRO A 72 7.35 10.17 -4.88
C PRO A 72 6.57 9.15 -5.71
N LYS A 73 6.39 7.96 -5.15
CA LYS A 73 5.52 6.90 -5.68
C LYS A 73 4.29 6.81 -4.82
N LEU A 74 3.13 7.06 -5.40
CA LEU A 74 1.83 6.99 -4.74
C LEU A 74 1.15 5.68 -5.10
N VAL A 75 0.41 5.11 -4.15
CA VAL A 75 -0.56 4.03 -4.36
C VAL A 75 -1.93 4.48 -3.86
N ILE A 76 -2.96 4.19 -4.66
CA ILE A 76 -4.36 4.38 -4.32
C ILE A 76 -5.09 3.06 -4.53
N ILE A 77 -5.74 2.55 -3.49
CA ILE A 77 -6.59 1.36 -3.55
C ILE A 77 -8.03 1.76 -3.24
N TYR A 78 -8.95 1.49 -4.14
CA TYR A 78 -10.37 1.81 -3.99
C TYR A 78 -11.25 0.74 -4.63
N VAL A 79 -12.53 0.76 -4.29
CA VAL A 79 -13.52 -0.18 -4.81
C VAL A 79 -14.43 0.56 -5.79
N VAL A 80 -14.85 -0.17 -6.83
CA VAL A 80 -15.84 0.29 -7.79
C VAL A 80 -16.98 -0.72 -7.95
N ASP A 81 -18.11 -0.27 -8.46
CA ASP A 81 -19.25 -1.12 -8.81
C ASP A 81 -19.06 -1.81 -10.19
N GLU A 82 -20.09 -2.52 -10.62
CA GLU A 82 -20.12 -3.22 -11.92
C GLU A 82 -19.97 -2.26 -13.11
N ARG A 83 -20.39 -1.00 -12.97
CA ARG A 83 -20.28 0.06 -13.99
C ARG A 83 -18.95 0.82 -13.92
N GLY A 84 -18.12 0.53 -12.93
CA GLY A 84 -16.84 1.21 -12.70
C GLY A 84 -16.96 2.51 -11.89
N THR A 85 -18.10 2.77 -11.27
CA THR A 85 -18.34 3.93 -10.40
C THR A 85 -17.75 3.66 -9.01
N LEU A 86 -17.22 4.67 -8.34
CA LEU A 86 -16.62 4.52 -7.01
C LEU A 86 -17.63 4.06 -5.95
N ASP A 87 -17.27 3.02 -5.20
CA ASP A 87 -18.03 2.56 -4.04
C ASP A 87 -17.65 3.39 -2.81
N HIS A 88 -18.52 4.34 -2.45
CA HIS A 88 -18.33 5.22 -1.30
C HIS A 88 -18.44 4.51 0.07
N ALA A 89 -18.90 3.26 0.12
CA ALA A 89 -18.90 2.47 1.35
C ALA A 89 -17.50 1.94 1.69
N PHE A 90 -16.56 1.99 0.75
CA PHE A 90 -15.14 1.67 0.98
C PHE A 90 -14.33 2.95 1.16
N THR A 91 -13.61 3.09 2.27
CA THR A 91 -12.63 4.17 2.45
C THR A 91 -11.39 3.90 1.60
N PRO A 92 -11.05 4.73 0.59
CA PRO A 92 -9.85 4.51 -0.21
C PRO A 92 -8.58 4.51 0.64
N ILE A 93 -7.67 3.59 0.34
CA ILE A 93 -6.32 3.61 0.91
C ILE A 93 -5.46 4.47 0.00
N ILE A 94 -4.86 5.52 0.57
CA ILE A 94 -3.91 6.40 -0.12
C ILE A 94 -2.62 6.39 0.68
N ASP A 95 -1.54 5.96 0.05
CA ASP A 95 -0.22 5.99 0.67
C ASP A 95 0.88 6.26 -0.36
N GLY A 96 2.05 6.69 0.07
CA GLY A 96 3.17 6.93 -0.85
C GLY A 96 4.55 6.88 -0.21
N THR A 97 5.52 6.46 -1.03
CA THR A 97 6.91 6.27 -0.63
C THR A 97 7.85 7.14 -1.46
N LEU A 98 9.01 7.46 -0.89
CA LEU A 98 10.17 8.00 -1.61
C LEU A 98 11.23 6.90 -1.85
N GLY A 99 10.84 5.64 -1.73
CA GLY A 99 11.61 4.49 -2.14
C GLY A 99 11.61 4.29 -3.66
N ASP A 100 12.16 3.15 -4.06
CA ASP A 100 12.16 2.66 -5.44
C ASP A 100 10.85 1.94 -5.79
N ALA A 101 10.84 1.25 -6.93
CA ALA A 101 9.68 0.48 -7.39
C ALA A 101 9.38 -0.68 -6.43
N ASP A 102 10.39 -1.37 -5.93
CA ASP A 102 10.21 -2.51 -5.01
C ASP A 102 9.52 -2.06 -3.72
N ALA A 103 9.85 -0.87 -3.21
CA ALA A 103 9.18 -0.30 -2.06
C ALA A 103 7.66 -0.10 -2.28
N ILE A 104 7.22 0.35 -3.46
CA ILE A 104 5.77 0.53 -3.71
C ILE A 104 5.07 -0.82 -3.92
N PHE A 105 5.72 -1.78 -4.57
CA PHE A 105 5.18 -3.14 -4.72
C PHE A 105 5.03 -3.85 -3.36
N ALA A 106 6.02 -3.72 -2.48
CA ALA A 106 5.93 -4.25 -1.12
C ALA A 106 4.75 -3.65 -0.35
N TRP A 107 4.43 -2.37 -0.56
CA TRP A 107 3.28 -1.72 0.07
C TRP A 107 1.96 -2.21 -0.49
N ILE A 108 1.85 -2.38 -1.81
CA ILE A 108 0.67 -3.00 -2.44
C ILE A 108 0.44 -4.39 -1.86
N ALA A 109 1.48 -5.23 -1.80
CA ALA A 109 1.38 -6.57 -1.23
C ALA A 109 0.96 -6.55 0.25
N TYR A 110 1.54 -5.65 1.05
CA TYR A 110 1.14 -5.44 2.43
C TYR A 110 -0.35 -5.13 2.54
N TYR A 111 -0.85 -4.13 1.81
CA TYR A 111 -2.26 -3.73 1.90
C TYR A 111 -3.20 -4.83 1.43
N LEU A 112 -2.88 -5.52 0.34
CA LEU A 112 -3.68 -6.63 -0.15
C LEU A 112 -3.79 -7.76 0.89
N ARG A 113 -2.68 -8.14 1.52
CA ARG A 113 -2.71 -9.16 2.59
C ARG A 113 -3.56 -8.73 3.78
N GLN A 114 -3.51 -7.45 4.16
CA GLN A 114 -4.25 -6.93 5.30
C GLN A 114 -5.75 -6.76 5.01
N LEU A 115 -6.09 -6.41 3.77
CA LEU A 115 -7.44 -6.09 3.34
C LEU A 115 -8.19 -7.29 2.76
N ILE A 116 -7.51 -8.33 2.28
CA ILE A 116 -8.11 -9.58 1.81
C ILE A 116 -8.01 -10.61 2.94
N ARG A 117 -8.82 -10.44 3.98
CA ARG A 117 -8.90 -11.43 5.07
C ARG A 117 -9.70 -12.63 4.59
N GLY A 118 -9.17 -13.84 4.78
CA GLY A 118 -9.88 -15.09 4.47
C GLY A 118 -9.29 -15.98 3.35
N GLY A 119 -8.00 -15.82 3.01
CA GLY A 119 -7.27 -16.84 2.22
C GLY A 119 -7.77 -17.01 0.80
N TRP A 120 -7.77 -15.92 0.03
CA TRP A 120 -8.07 -15.97 -1.40
C TRP A 120 -6.77 -15.94 -2.17
N VAL A 121 -6.68 -16.79 -3.18
CA VAL A 121 -5.52 -16.81 -4.08
C VAL A 121 -5.97 -16.47 -5.49
N VAL A 122 -5.11 -15.75 -6.21
CA VAL A 122 -5.31 -15.43 -7.63
C VAL A 122 -4.95 -16.67 -8.45
N GLY A 123 -5.96 -17.40 -8.92
CA GLY A 123 -5.78 -18.49 -9.90
C GLY A 123 -5.70 -17.94 -11.32
N TYR A 124 -4.91 -18.58 -12.18
CA TYR A 124 -4.88 -18.27 -13.62
C TYR A 124 -5.55 -19.40 -14.41
N GLN A 125 -6.68 -19.13 -15.04
CA GLN A 125 -7.40 -20.10 -15.86
C GLN A 125 -7.82 -19.45 -17.18
N SER A 126 -7.52 -20.11 -18.31
CA SER A 126 -7.93 -19.66 -19.65
C SER A 126 -7.52 -18.22 -19.98
N GLY A 127 -6.34 -17.78 -19.52
CA GLY A 127 -5.85 -16.42 -19.75
C GLY A 127 -6.45 -15.34 -18.84
N LYS A 128 -7.24 -15.73 -17.84
CA LYS A 128 -7.92 -14.81 -16.91
C LYS A 128 -7.53 -15.08 -15.46
N GLN A 129 -7.45 -14.02 -14.67
CA GLN A 129 -7.21 -14.09 -13.23
C GLN A 129 -8.54 -14.27 -12.50
N HIS A 130 -8.59 -15.21 -11.56
CA HIS A 130 -9.76 -15.54 -10.74
C HIS A 130 -9.42 -15.45 -9.25
N LEU A 131 -10.31 -14.87 -8.44
CA LEU A 131 -10.20 -14.93 -6.97
C LEU A 131 -10.89 -16.22 -6.48
N LEU A 132 -10.11 -17.14 -5.89
CA LEU A 132 -10.63 -18.42 -5.40
C LEU A 132 -10.77 -18.41 -3.86
N PRO A 133 -11.98 -18.63 -3.31
CA PRO A 133 -12.19 -18.74 -1.86
C PRO A 133 -11.56 -20.01 -1.33
N GLY A 134 -10.76 -19.92 -0.28
CA GLY A 134 -10.19 -21.10 0.39
C GLY A 134 -9.22 -21.90 -0.49
N GLY A 135 -8.59 -21.25 -1.48
CA GLY A 135 -7.54 -21.86 -2.28
C GLY A 135 -6.22 -21.94 -1.50
N GLU A 136 -5.41 -22.96 -1.78
CA GLU A 136 -4.04 -23.04 -1.28
C GLU A 136 -3.06 -22.47 -2.32
N VAL A 137 -2.04 -21.74 -1.85
CA VAL A 137 -1.01 -21.11 -2.68
C VAL A 137 0.21 -22.03 -2.76
N ALA A 138 0.65 -22.38 -3.98
CA ALA A 138 1.99 -22.89 -4.17
C ALA A 138 2.97 -21.72 -4.45
N TRP A 139 4.00 -21.61 -3.61
CA TRP A 139 5.06 -20.61 -3.72
C TRP A 139 6.33 -21.23 -4.31
N GLU A 140 7.01 -20.49 -5.20
CA GLU A 140 8.43 -20.69 -5.51
C GLU A 140 9.13 -19.33 -5.44
N ASP A 141 10.16 -19.26 -4.60
CA ASP A 141 10.73 -18.01 -4.08
C ASP A 141 9.62 -17.07 -3.55
N ASP A 142 9.49 -15.88 -4.15
CA ASP A 142 8.50 -14.84 -3.83
C ASP A 142 7.33 -14.80 -4.83
N ARG A 143 7.18 -15.82 -5.70
CA ARG A 143 6.18 -15.84 -6.78
C ARG A 143 5.09 -16.88 -6.53
N ILE A 144 3.84 -16.47 -6.80
CA ILE A 144 2.68 -17.37 -6.83
C ILE A 144 2.71 -18.13 -8.15
N LEU A 145 2.89 -19.46 -8.08
CA LEU A 145 2.96 -20.30 -9.27
C LEU A 145 1.57 -20.75 -9.74
N TYR A 146 0.78 -21.36 -8.84
CA TYR A 146 -0.53 -21.95 -9.14
C TYR A 146 -1.42 -22.05 -7.90
N VAL A 147 -2.73 -22.11 -8.12
CA VAL A 147 -3.76 -22.26 -7.08
C VAL A 147 -4.64 -23.45 -7.44
N TRP A 148 -4.83 -24.36 -6.48
CA TRP A 148 -5.83 -25.41 -6.58
C TRP A 148 -6.94 -25.17 -5.54
N SER A 149 -8.18 -25.40 -5.96
CA SER A 149 -9.34 -25.47 -5.08
C SER A 149 -9.62 -26.94 -4.77
N MET A 150 -9.55 -27.29 -3.49
CA MET A 150 -10.01 -28.58 -3.00
C MET A 150 -11.54 -28.59 -3.08
N ARG A 151 -12.11 -28.89 -4.25
CA ARG A 151 -13.52 -29.27 -4.32
C ARG A 151 -13.67 -30.54 -3.48
N ALA A 152 -14.47 -30.46 -2.42
CA ALA A 152 -14.97 -31.65 -1.75
C ALA A 152 -15.54 -32.57 -2.81
N SER A 153 -14.95 -33.76 -2.93
CA SER A 153 -15.50 -34.88 -3.67
C SER A 153 -16.84 -35.24 -3.02
N THR A 154 -17.95 -34.67 -3.47
CA THR A 154 -19.24 -35.35 -3.36
C THR A 154 -19.26 -36.48 -4.36
N LYS A 155 -18.65 -37.61 -3.96
CA LYS A 155 -19.08 -38.94 -4.39
C LYS A 155 -20.30 -39.29 -3.54
N SER A 156 -21.49 -39.18 -4.11
CA SER A 156 -22.61 -40.13 -4.07
C SER A 156 -23.82 -39.51 -4.75
#